data_AF-A0A380EKP7-F1
#
_entry.id   AF-A0A380EKP7-F1
#
_cell.length_a   1.000
_cell.length_b   1.000
_cell.length_c   1.000
_cell.angle_alpha   90.00
_cell.angle_beta   90.00
_cell.angle_gamma   90.00
#
_symmetry.space_group_name_H-M   'P 1'
#
loop_
_entity.id
_entity.type
_entity.pdbx_description
1 polymer ?
#
loop_
_entity_poly.entity_id
_entity_poly.type
_entity_poly.pdbx_seq_one_letter_code
_entity_poly.pdbx_strand_id
1 'polypeptide(L)'
;MICTGCRVSGARNIKIEHINQVKNTIFIDERKTDTSPRYISIAKSDMKHIMDVISTFAISYDGYIFKEAGSIINLHAINNALKSACRVNNIPIITSHALRHTHCSYLLAKRCIYTLHF
;
A
#
# COMPACT_ATOMS: atom_id res chain seq x y z
N MET A 1 -0.69 -0.88 -1.35
CA MET A 1 -1.63 0.14 -1.89
C MET A 1 -2.94 -0.48 -2.37
N ILE A 2 -2.92 -1.50 -3.25
CA ILE A 2 -4.15 -2.14 -3.78
C ILE A 2 -4.98 -2.81 -2.68
N CYS A 3 -4.35 -3.42 -1.68
CA CYS A 3 -5.04 -4.07 -0.55
C CYS A 3 -5.44 -3.10 0.59
N THR A 4 -4.81 -1.92 0.67
CA THR A 4 -4.96 -1.00 1.82
C THR A 4 -5.60 0.34 1.46
N GLY A 5 -5.68 0.72 0.18
CA GLY A 5 -6.20 2.03 -0.24
C GLY A 5 -5.41 3.24 0.29
N CYS A 6 -4.20 3.03 0.82
CA CYS A 6 -3.35 4.12 1.30
C CYS A 6 -2.81 4.96 0.13
N ARG A 7 -2.46 6.21 0.43
CA ARG A 7 -1.72 7.11 -0.47
C ARG A 7 -0.26 6.67 -0.54
N VAL A 8 0.45 7.14 -1.56
CA VAL A 8 1.89 6.88 -1.68
C VAL A 8 2.66 7.38 -0.46
N SER A 9 2.28 8.52 0.11
CA SER A 9 2.87 9.04 1.34
C SER A 9 2.72 8.08 2.52
N GLY A 10 1.53 7.47 2.68
CA GLY A 10 1.30 6.45 3.69
C GLY A 10 2.11 5.18 3.42
N ALA A 11 2.16 4.72 2.16
CA ALA A 11 2.89 3.51 1.77
C ALA A 11 4.41 3.63 1.96
N ARG A 12 5.02 4.76 1.55
CA ARG A 12 6.48 4.95 1.62
C ARG A 12 7.00 5.18 3.05
N ASN A 13 6.12 5.60 3.97
CA ASN A 13 6.45 5.86 5.37
C ASN A 13 6.11 4.66 6.28
N ILE A 14 5.80 3.49 5.72
CA ILE A 14 5.55 2.29 6.54
C ILE A 14 6.85 1.85 7.23
N LYS A 15 6.73 1.57 8.52
CA LYS A 15 7.74 0.93 9.33
C LYS A 15 7.34 -0.49 9.70
N ILE A 16 8.31 -1.32 10.06
CA ILE A 16 8.05 -2.71 10.48
C ILE A 16 7.11 -2.77 11.70
N GLU A 17 7.25 -1.83 12.64
CA GLU A 17 6.40 -1.71 13.84
C GLU A 17 4.93 -1.42 13.54
N HIS A 18 4.63 -0.88 12.34
CA HIS A 18 3.27 -0.62 11.92
C HIS A 18 2.54 -1.90 11.46
N ILE A 19 3.23 -3.02 11.31
CA ILE A 19 2.66 -4.27 10.80
C ILE A 19 2.41 -5.23 11.96
N ASN A 20 1.13 -5.53 12.22
CA ASN A 20 0.72 -6.52 13.20
C ASN A 20 0.26 -7.79 12.48
N GLN A 21 1.14 -8.79 12.41
CA GLN A 21 0.86 -10.07 11.74
C GLN A 21 -0.19 -10.90 12.47
N VAL A 22 -0.24 -10.85 13.80
CA VAL A 22 -1.20 -11.61 14.61
C VAL A 22 -2.63 -11.11 14.33
N LYS A 23 -2.82 -9.80 14.32
CA LYS A 23 -4.12 -9.16 14.07
C LYS A 23 -4.42 -8.96 12.58
N ASN A 24 -3.45 -9.19 11.70
CA ASN A 24 -3.51 -8.88 10.27
C ASN A 24 -3.88 -7.41 9.99
N THR A 25 -3.30 -6.49 10.77
CA THR A 25 -3.55 -5.05 10.65
C THR A 25 -2.29 -4.29 10.32
N ILE A 26 -2.39 -3.29 9.45
CA ILE A 26 -1.31 -2.35 9.15
C ILE A 26 -1.74 -0.95 9.61
N PHE A 27 -0.87 -0.29 10.37
CA PHE A 27 -1.02 1.13 10.69
C PHE A 27 -0.49 2.00 9.56
N ILE A 28 -1.30 2.96 9.13
CA ILE A 28 -0.95 3.91 8.07
C ILE A 28 -0.81 5.30 8.70
N ASP A 29 0.43 5.74 8.92
CA ASP A 29 0.75 7.09 9.43
C ASP A 29 0.66 8.13 8.28
N GLU A 30 -0.56 8.40 7.81
CA GLU A 30 -0.83 9.52 6.92
C GLU A 30 -1.19 10.75 7.74
N ARG A 31 -0.45 11.85 7.61
CA ARG A 31 -0.72 13.12 8.32
C ARG A 31 -1.28 14.21 7.42
N LYS A 32 -2.31 13.88 6.62
CA LYS A 32 -3.01 14.89 5.82
C LYS A 32 -4.05 15.64 6.64
N THR A 33 -4.68 14.96 7.59
CA THR A 33 -5.69 15.46 8.54
C THR A 33 -5.56 14.65 9.83
N ASP A 34 -6.11 15.14 10.95
CA ASP A 34 -6.06 14.44 12.25
C ASP A 34 -6.69 13.04 12.21
N THR A 35 -7.60 12.80 11.26
CA THR A 35 -8.29 11.53 11.05
C THR A 35 -7.64 10.62 10.00
N SER A 36 -6.56 11.08 9.36
CA SER A 36 -5.86 10.31 8.33
C SER A 36 -5.08 9.10 8.88
N PRO A 37 -4.46 9.15 10.08
CA PRO A 37 -3.84 7.99 10.71
C PRO A 37 -4.88 6.93 11.07
N ARG A 38 -4.66 5.69 10.65
CA ARG A 38 -5.65 4.62 10.82
C ARG A 38 -5.03 3.23 10.76
N TYR A 39 -5.69 2.27 11.41
CA TYR A 39 -5.42 0.84 11.25
C TYR A 39 -6.30 0.27 10.15
N ILE A 40 -5.71 -0.57 9.30
CA ILE A 40 -6.39 -1.23 8.19
C ILE A 40 -6.22 -2.73 8.36
N SER A 41 -7.33 -3.46 8.40
CA SER A 41 -7.31 -4.92 8.36
C SER A 41 -7.10 -5.40 6.93
N ILE A 42 -6.22 -6.37 6.73
CA ILE A 42 -5.96 -6.99 5.42
C ILE A 42 -6.15 -8.50 5.50
N ALA A 43 -6.36 -9.15 4.36
CA ALA A 43 -6.49 -10.60 4.32
C ALA A 43 -5.18 -11.28 4.74
N LYS A 44 -5.26 -12.46 5.35
CA LYS A 44 -4.08 -13.24 5.78
C LYS A 44 -3.14 -13.55 4.60
N SER A 45 -3.69 -13.84 3.42
CA SER A 45 -2.93 -14.07 2.19
C SER A 45 -2.13 -12.84 1.78
N ASP A 46 -2.75 -11.66 1.85
CA ASP A 46 -2.09 -10.39 1.53
C ASP A 46 -1.01 -10.05 2.57
N MET A 47 -1.29 -10.30 3.86
CA MET A 47 -0.32 -10.10 4.93
C MET A 47 0.92 -10.98 4.72
N LYS A 48 0.71 -12.26 4.39
CA LYS A 48 1.81 -13.18 4.07
C LYS A 48 2.63 -12.66 2.89
N HIS A 49 1.98 -12.32 1.78
CA HIS A 49 2.66 -11.79 0.60
C HIS A 49 3.46 -10.51 0.90
N ILE A 50 2.89 -9.60 1.68
CA ILE A 50 3.57 -8.38 2.12
C ILE A 50 4.82 -8.71 2.94
N MET A 51 4.72 -9.64 3.89
CA MET A 51 5.86 -10.05 4.71
C MET A 51 6.95 -10.76 3.89
N ASP A 52 6.56 -11.62 2.94
CA ASP A 52 7.48 -12.29 2.03
C ASP A 52 8.26 -11.26 1.20
N VAL A 53 7.57 -10.24 0.66
CA VAL A 53 8.20 -9.14 -0.07
C VAL A 53 9.09 -8.30 0.84
N ILE A 54 8.64 -7.93 2.05
CA ILE A 54 9.46 -7.15 3.00
C ILE A 54 10.74 -7.90 3.38
N SER A 55 10.69 -9.22 3.50
CA SER A 55 11.84 -10.04 3.86
C SER A 55 12.98 -9.99 2.83
N THR A 56 12.69 -9.57 1.59
CA THR A 56 13.72 -9.39 0.55
C THR A 56 14.40 -8.01 0.62
N PHE A 57 13.90 -7.08 1.43
CA PHE A 57 14.48 -5.74 1.58
C PHE A 57 15.34 -5.64 2.86
N ALA A 58 16.45 -4.91 2.77
CA ALA A 58 17.18 -4.50 3.95
C ALA A 58 16.38 -3.41 4.69
N ILE A 59 15.84 -3.74 5.86
CA ILE A 59 15.10 -2.80 6.70
C ILE A 59 16.09 -1.79 7.31
N SER A 60 15.76 -0.50 7.25
CA SER A 60 16.63 0.53 7.81
C SER A 60 16.68 0.44 9.34
N TYR A 61 17.76 0.93 9.94
CA TYR A 61 17.93 0.93 11.40
C TYR A 61 16.78 1.65 12.14
N ASP A 62 16.23 2.71 11.55
CA ASP A 62 15.07 3.45 12.06
C ASP A 62 13.71 2.81 11.71
N GLY A 63 13.72 1.58 11.20
CA GLY A 63 12.57 0.71 11.02
C GLY A 63 11.76 0.94 9.74
N TYR A 64 12.16 1.85 8.86
CA TYR A 64 11.49 2.07 7.58
C TYR A 64 11.79 0.94 6.60
N ILE A 65 10.76 0.49 5.91
CA ILE A 65 10.86 -0.59 4.92
C ILE A 65 11.37 -0.04 3.59
N PHE A 66 10.87 1.13 3.18
CA PHE A 66 11.13 1.72 1.86
C PHE A 66 12.11 2.91 1.97
N LYS A 67 13.35 2.61 2.35
CA LYS A 67 14.48 3.55 2.38
C LYS A 67 15.59 3.09 1.44
N GLU A 68 16.21 4.05 0.78
CA GLU A 68 17.38 3.85 -0.08
C GLU A 68 18.44 4.90 0.29
N ALA A 69 19.68 4.46 0.50
CA ALA A 69 20.80 5.32 0.89
C ALA A 69 20.48 6.29 2.07
N GLY A 70 19.74 5.81 3.07
CA GLY A 70 19.35 6.59 4.25
C GLY A 70 18.13 7.50 4.07
N SER A 71 17.61 7.66 2.85
CA SER A 71 16.49 8.55 2.51
C SER A 71 15.23 7.78 2.11
N ILE A 72 14.06 8.32 2.44
CA ILE A 72 12.78 7.71 2.04
C ILE A 72 12.60 7.88 0.52
N ILE A 73 12.26 6.81 -0.19
CA ILE A 73 12.15 6.79 -1.67
C ILE A 73 11.20 7.88 -2.17
N ASN A 74 11.68 8.81 -3.02
CA ASN A 74 10.90 9.94 -3.52
C ASN A 74 9.60 9.52 -4.26
N LEU A 75 8.53 10.28 -4.08
CA LEU A 75 7.27 10.15 -4.83
C LEU A 75 7.49 10.17 -6.34
N HIS A 76 8.38 11.03 -6.84
CA HIS A 76 8.70 11.07 -8.27
C HIS A 76 9.35 9.75 -8.74
N ALA A 77 10.27 9.20 -7.95
CA ALA A 77 10.91 7.92 -8.25
C ALA A 77 9.88 6.78 -8.26
N ILE A 78 8.97 6.73 -7.28
CA ILE A 78 7.88 5.75 -7.23
C ILE A 78 6.98 5.85 -8.45
N ASN A 79 6.55 7.05 -8.82
CA ASN A 79 5.70 7.25 -9.99
C ASN A 79 6.42 6.88 -11.30
N ASN A 80 7.72 7.15 -11.39
CA ASN A 80 8.51 6.74 -12.55
C ASN A 80 8.70 5.23 -12.63
N ALA A 81 8.98 4.57 -11.51
CA ALA A 81 9.07 3.11 -11.44
C ALA A 81 7.74 2.46 -11.86
N LEU A 82 6.60 3.00 -11.40
CA LEU A 82 5.28 2.54 -11.81
C LEU A 82 5.04 2.73 -13.31
N LYS A 83 5.39 3.89 -13.87
CA LYS A 83 5.30 4.16 -15.32
C LYS A 83 6.18 3.19 -16.13
N SER A 84 7.41 2.95 -15.69
CA SER A 84 8.33 2.01 -16.34
C SER A 84 7.78 0.59 -16.29
N ALA A 85 7.25 0.15 -15.14
CA ALA A 85 6.61 -1.15 -15.03
C ALA A 85 5.41 -1.28 -15.98
N CYS A 86 4.60 -0.23 -16.13
CA CYS A 86 3.49 -0.23 -17.09
C CYS A 86 3.98 -0.40 -18.54
N ARG A 87 5.06 0.31 -18.92
CA ARG A 87 5.67 0.22 -20.25
C ARG A 87 6.23 -1.17 -20.54
N VAL A 88 6.96 -1.76 -19.60
CA VAL A 88 7.53 -3.11 -19.74
C VAL A 88 6.43 -4.16 -19.93
N ASN A 89 5.29 -3.98 -19.27
CA ASN A 89 4.15 -4.90 -19.37
C ASN A 89 3.15 -4.54 -20.47
N ASN A 90 3.46 -3.52 -21.31
CA ASN A 90 2.58 -3.04 -22.39
C ASN A 90 1.14 -2.71 -21.93
N ILE A 91 1.00 -2.15 -20.73
CA ILE A 91 -0.30 -1.71 -20.19
C ILE A 91 -0.39 -0.17 -20.17
N PRO A 92 -1.61 0.39 -20.19
CA PRO A 92 -1.82 1.82 -19.99
C PRO A 92 -1.14 2.31 -18.72
N ILE A 93 -0.62 3.53 -18.73
CA ILE A 93 0.06 4.10 -17.57
C ILE A 93 -0.92 4.22 -16.40
N ILE A 94 -0.67 3.46 -15.35
CA ILE A 94 -1.43 3.51 -14.11
C ILE A 94 -0.79 4.54 -13.18
N THR A 95 -1.60 5.40 -12.57
CA THR A 95 -1.15 6.33 -11.54
C THR A 95 -1.38 5.74 -10.15
N SER A 96 -0.59 6.20 -9.18
CA SER A 96 -0.81 5.86 -7.77
C SER A 96 -2.19 6.29 -7.25
N HIS A 97 -2.77 7.34 -7.82
CA HIS A 97 -4.15 7.75 -7.56
C HIS A 97 -5.16 6.74 -8.13
N ALA A 98 -4.93 6.27 -9.36
CA ALA A 98 -5.77 5.23 -9.98
C ALA A 98 -5.74 3.93 -9.16
N LEU A 99 -4.59 3.48 -8.67
CA LEU A 99 -4.49 2.29 -7.80
C LEU A 99 -5.38 2.40 -6.55
N ARG A 100 -5.46 3.59 -5.95
CA ARG A 100 -6.33 3.84 -4.80
C ARG A 100 -7.81 3.80 -5.18
N HIS A 101 -8.16 4.39 -6.31
CA HIS A 101 -9.53 4.31 -6.83
C HIS A 101 -9.94 2.88 -7.17
N THR A 102 -9.05 2.07 -7.73
CA THR A 102 -9.31 0.64 -7.96
C THR A 102 -9.65 -0.09 -6.66
N HIS A 103 -8.93 0.17 -5.56
CA HIS A 103 -9.28 -0.40 -4.25
C HIS A 103 -10.68 -0.01 -3.80
N CYS A 104 -11.02 1.29 -3.88
CA CYS A 104 -12.36 1.77 -3.51
C CYS A 104 -13.46 1.18 -4.40
N SER A 105 -13.27 1.17 -5.72
CA SER A 105 -14.22 0.59 -6.67
C SER A 105 -14.43 -0.91 -6.46
N TYR A 106 -13.36 -1.64 -6.15
CA TYR A 106 -13.44 -3.06 -5.80
C TYR A 106 -14.24 -3.30 -4.52
N LEU A 107 -14.04 -2.49 -3.48
CA LEU A 107 -14.81 -2.58 -2.24
C LEU A 107 -16.29 -2.25 -2.47
N LEU A 108 -16.59 -1.23 -3.30
CA LEU A 108 -17.95 -0.90 -3.69
C LEU A 108 -18.61 -2.05 -4.46
N ALA A 109 -17.93 -2.59 -5.47
CA ALA A 109 -18.44 -3.72 -6.25
C ALA A 109 -18.72 -4.93 -5.36
N LYS A 110 -17.77 -5.31 -4.49
CA LYS A 110 -17.97 -6.41 -3.54
C LYS A 110 -19.16 -6.17 -2.61
N ARG A 111 -19.35 -4.95 -2.10
CA ARG A 111 -20.46 -4.64 -1.19
C ARG A 111 -21.80 -4.57 -1.91
N CYS A 112 -21.87 -4.04 -3.13
CA CYS A 112 -23.09 -4.00 -3.93
C CYS A 112 -23.53 -5.39 -4.40
N ILE A 113 -22.61 -6.32 -4.62
CA ILE A 113 -22.96 -7.70 -4.99
C ILE A 113 -23.69 -8.43 -3.84
N TYR A 114 -23.42 -8.09 -2.57
CA TYR A 114 -24.16 -8.64 -1.44
C TYR A 114 -25.55 -8.02 -1.23
N THR A 115 -25.87 -6.91 -1.89
CA THR A 115 -27.18 -6.24 -1.79
C THR A 115 -28.18 -6.69 -2.86
N LEU A 116 -27.78 -7.57 -3.79
CA LEU A 116 -28.63 -8.14 -4.86
C LEU A 116 -29.12 -9.56 -4.55
N HIS A 117 -28.91 -10.05 -3.33
CA HIS A 117 -29.57 -11.25 -2.80
C HIS A 117 -30.59 -10.85 -1.74
N PHE A 118 -31.72 -10.29 -2.17
CA PHE A 118 -32.98 -10.27 -1.43
C PHE A 118 -34.13 -10.48 -2.43
#